data_AF-A0A1F1GQE1-F1
#
_entry.id   AF-A0A1F1GQE1-F1
#
_cell.length_a   1.000
_cell.length_b   1.000
_cell.length_c   1.000
_cell.angle_alpha   90.00
_cell.angle_beta   90.00
_cell.angle_gamma   90.00
#
_symmetry.space_group_name_H-M   'P 1'
#
loop_
_entity.id
_entity.type
_entity.pdbx_description
1 polymer ?
#
loop_
_entity_poly.entity_id
_entity_poly.type
_entity_poly.pdbx_seq_one_letter_code
_entity_poly.pdbx_strand_id
1 'polypeptide(L)'
;MSSTVIHSGRVFLVMVVTIALPQGMEILPAEDTGTPGAVHSLNRMRRTQTLYELLTAAGLVFAVYDFSQGPFVTTSALAAVLYAAVAIGLTLLILRKHPGIAHGVVWGIAVTRVAGQLNENMNHLLIRTVPDWLVIAGIAPLNEEVLKFLGVIFICTCVIRPRHWADYVFVGVAVGMGFSVSENAAYYANMTLENLDSDLKGTLLGLLARFIANPLMHSFFTGIAAYGLSRRQPVRWLLIAMAVHFTANIGPSISTAFDDALWPIFPTFLILIGLWVATIVSIVKLRRILPAEDTGVKPQLLGSKA
;
A
#
# COMPACT_ATOMS: atom_id res chain seq x y z
N MET A 1 -11.58 41.65 -23.05
CA MET A 1 -12.65 40.69 -22.73
C MET A 1 -12.10 39.28 -22.84
N SER A 2 -12.17 38.57 -21.71
CA SER A 2 -11.92 37.16 -21.38
C SER A 2 -11.01 36.29 -22.26
N SER A 3 -9.82 36.01 -21.73
CA SER A 3 -8.99 34.83 -21.99
C SER A 3 -9.33 33.73 -20.99
N THR A 4 -10.13 32.73 -21.37
CA THR A 4 -10.39 31.54 -20.54
C THR A 4 -10.70 30.33 -21.42
N VAL A 5 -9.73 29.89 -22.19
CA VAL A 5 -9.65 28.52 -22.73
C VAL A 5 -8.16 28.19 -22.76
N ILE A 6 -7.79 26.94 -22.42
CA ILE A 6 -6.42 26.42 -22.20
C ILE A 6 -5.95 26.51 -20.73
N HIS A 7 -6.52 25.69 -19.84
CA HIS A 7 -5.80 25.35 -18.58
C HIS A 7 -6.05 23.95 -17.96
N SER A 8 -6.82 23.06 -18.58
CA SER A 8 -7.12 21.74 -18.00
C SER A 8 -6.24 20.58 -18.48
N GLY A 9 -5.33 20.78 -19.45
CA GLY A 9 -4.46 19.71 -19.99
C GLY A 9 -3.02 19.70 -19.46
N ARG A 10 -2.57 20.74 -18.74
CA ARG A 10 -1.16 20.90 -18.32
C ARG A 10 -0.87 20.46 -16.88
N VAL A 11 -1.88 20.22 -16.05
CA VAL A 11 -1.68 19.74 -14.67
C VAL A 11 -1.36 18.25 -14.61
N PHE A 12 -1.92 17.44 -15.53
CA PHE A 12 -1.64 16.01 -15.59
C PHE A 12 -0.28 15.69 -16.24
N LEU A 13 0.15 16.49 -17.24
CA LEU A 13 1.45 16.33 -17.89
C LEU A 13 2.62 16.77 -16.99
N VAL A 14 2.42 17.76 -16.10
CA VAL A 14 3.46 18.22 -15.17
C VAL A 14 3.65 17.27 -13.99
N MET A 15 2.62 16.55 -13.52
CA MET A 15 2.80 15.53 -12.48
C MET A 15 3.58 14.31 -12.98
N VAL A 16 3.39 13.91 -14.24
CA VAL A 16 4.14 12.80 -14.86
C VAL A 16 5.58 13.21 -15.23
N VAL A 17 5.83 14.50 -15.49
CA VAL A 17 7.19 15.02 -15.79
C VAL A 17 8.09 15.11 -14.53
N THR A 18 7.55 15.10 -13.32
CA THR A 18 8.35 14.97 -12.07
C THR A 18 8.89 13.55 -11.80
N ILE A 19 8.68 12.61 -12.73
CA ILE A 19 9.45 11.35 -12.83
C ILE A 19 10.86 11.62 -13.41
N ALA A 20 11.20 12.88 -13.70
CA ALA A 20 12.56 13.35 -13.89
C ALA A 20 13.29 13.50 -12.54
N LEU A 21 14.09 12.47 -12.22
CA LEU A 21 15.21 12.49 -11.30
C LEU A 21 15.89 13.87 -11.21
N PRO A 22 16.18 14.41 -10.01
CA PRO A 22 17.39 15.17 -9.83
C PRO A 22 18.54 14.16 -9.73
N GLN A 23 19.28 14.02 -10.83
CA GLN A 23 20.64 13.49 -10.79
C GLN A 23 21.47 14.44 -9.92
N GLY A 24 22.24 13.90 -8.97
CA GLY A 24 23.35 14.63 -8.34
C GLY A 24 23.02 15.46 -7.10
N MET A 25 22.40 14.88 -6.07
CA MET A 25 22.49 15.43 -4.72
C MET A 25 23.10 14.40 -3.78
N GLU A 26 24.30 14.71 -3.31
CA GLU A 26 24.98 13.99 -2.24
C GLU A 26 24.07 13.82 -1.03
N ILE A 27 24.10 12.61 -0.48
CA ILE A 27 23.50 12.29 0.81
C ILE A 27 24.37 13.02 1.84
N LEU A 28 23.90 14.17 2.33
CA LEU A 28 24.56 14.82 3.45
C LEU A 28 24.58 13.84 4.64
N PRO A 29 25.76 13.58 5.24
CA PRO A 29 25.85 12.73 6.41
C PRO A 29 24.96 13.31 7.52
N ALA A 30 24.33 12.42 8.29
CA ALA A 30 23.49 12.83 9.41
C ALA A 30 24.33 13.70 10.36
N GLU A 31 23.93 14.97 10.51
CA GLU A 31 24.44 15.79 11.61
C GLU A 31 24.14 15.09 12.93
N ASP A 32 25.19 14.95 13.74
CA ASP A 32 25.16 14.34 15.06
C ASP A 32 24.37 15.25 16.01
N THR A 33 23.05 15.08 16.01
CA THR A 33 22.16 15.70 17.00
C THR A 33 22.34 14.96 18.32
N GLY A 34 23.34 15.41 19.11
CA GLY A 34 23.54 15.14 20.53
C GLY A 34 22.92 13.86 21.06
N THR A 35 23.75 12.81 21.15
CA THR A 35 23.38 11.47 21.64
C THR A 35 22.63 11.51 22.99
N PRO A 36 21.35 11.11 23.04
CA PRO A 36 20.72 10.72 24.29
C PRO A 36 21.47 9.50 24.85
N GLY A 37 21.73 9.45 26.17
CA GLY A 37 22.48 8.37 26.80
C GLY A 37 22.01 6.97 26.36
N ALA A 38 22.96 6.10 25.99
CA ALA A 38 22.72 4.83 25.30
C ALA A 38 21.67 3.91 25.95
N VAL A 39 21.50 3.98 27.28
CA VAL A 39 20.50 3.20 28.02
C VAL A 39 19.07 3.73 27.79
N HIS A 40 18.91 5.04 27.67
CA HIS A 40 17.60 5.66 27.43
C HIS A 40 17.10 5.40 26.02
N SER A 41 18.01 5.35 25.03
CA SER A 41 17.66 5.00 23.65
C SER A 41 17.27 3.51 23.51
N LEU A 42 17.97 2.61 24.19
CA LEU A 42 17.67 1.16 24.18
C LEU A 42 16.31 0.84 24.80
N ASN A 43 15.97 1.43 25.95
CA ASN A 43 14.68 1.21 26.60
C ASN A 43 13.52 1.77 25.76
N ARG A 44 13.72 2.93 25.11
CA ARG A 44 12.74 3.50 24.19
C ARG A 44 12.51 2.58 22.98
N MET A 45 13.59 2.09 22.36
CA MET A 45 13.51 1.17 21.22
C MET A 45 12.77 -0.12 21.57
N ARG A 46 13.07 -0.74 22.73
CA ARG A 46 12.37 -1.95 23.18
C ARG A 46 10.87 -1.70 23.37
N ARG A 47 10.47 -0.60 23.99
CA ARG A 47 9.05 -0.26 24.17
C ARG A 47 8.33 -0.08 22.84
N THR A 48 8.94 0.60 21.88
CA THR A 48 8.34 0.79 20.55
C THR A 48 8.26 -0.52 19.77
N GLN A 49 9.25 -1.42 19.92
CA GLN A 49 9.19 -2.76 19.35
C GLN A 49 8.06 -3.60 19.96
N THR A 50 7.91 -3.60 21.29
CA THR A 50 6.79 -4.28 21.96
C THR A 50 5.44 -3.72 21.50
N LEU A 51 5.33 -2.39 21.34
CA LEU A 51 4.12 -1.78 20.78
C LEU A 51 3.83 -2.28 19.36
N TYR A 52 4.83 -2.30 18.48
CA TYR A 52 4.69 -2.85 17.13
C TYR A 52 4.20 -4.31 17.15
N GLU A 53 4.79 -5.15 17.98
CA GLU A 53 4.41 -6.57 18.13
C GLU A 53 2.97 -6.72 18.62
N LEU A 54 2.58 -5.96 19.66
CA LEU A 54 1.22 -5.97 20.21
C LEU A 54 0.18 -5.49 19.19
N LEU A 55 0.44 -4.38 18.49
CA LEU A 55 -0.46 -3.86 17.45
C LEU A 55 -0.59 -4.84 16.29
N THR A 56 0.52 -5.46 15.87
CA THR A 56 0.51 -6.48 14.82
C THR A 56 -0.33 -7.68 15.24
N ALA A 57 -0.11 -8.20 16.45
CA ALA A 57 -0.86 -9.34 16.98
C ALA A 57 -2.36 -9.01 17.10
N ALA A 58 -2.71 -7.85 17.65
CA ALA A 58 -4.09 -7.40 17.76
C ALA A 58 -4.76 -7.27 16.38
N GLY A 59 -4.07 -6.68 15.39
CA GLY A 59 -4.56 -6.57 14.03
C GLY A 59 -4.77 -7.93 13.35
N LEU A 60 -3.83 -8.87 13.52
CA LEU A 60 -3.98 -10.24 13.01
C LEU A 60 -5.16 -10.98 13.66
N VAL A 61 -5.31 -10.87 14.98
CA VAL A 61 -6.44 -11.47 15.70
C VAL A 61 -7.76 -10.87 15.20
N PHE A 62 -7.82 -9.55 15.03
CA PHE A 62 -8.97 -8.87 14.48
C PHE A 62 -9.27 -9.32 13.05
N ALA A 63 -8.26 -9.43 12.18
CA ALA A 63 -8.43 -9.90 10.82
C ALA A 63 -8.97 -11.33 10.77
N VAL A 64 -8.41 -12.25 11.57
CA VAL A 64 -8.91 -13.64 11.68
C VAL A 64 -10.34 -13.68 12.20
N TYR A 65 -10.64 -12.89 13.24
CA TYR A 65 -11.98 -12.78 13.79
C TYR A 65 -12.98 -12.28 12.74
N ASP A 66 -12.69 -11.16 12.08
CA ASP A 66 -13.54 -10.59 11.03
C ASP A 66 -13.79 -11.58 9.88
N PHE A 67 -12.74 -12.23 9.37
CA PHE A 67 -12.89 -13.28 8.35
C PHE A 67 -13.71 -14.47 8.84
N SER A 68 -13.65 -14.83 10.13
CA SER A 68 -14.45 -15.92 10.70
C SER A 68 -15.94 -15.60 10.83
N GLN A 69 -16.29 -14.31 10.90
CA GLN A 69 -17.68 -13.85 10.95
C GLN A 69 -18.30 -13.68 9.55
N GLY A 70 -17.45 -13.52 8.52
CA GLY A 70 -17.90 -13.35 7.15
C GLY A 70 -18.44 -14.65 6.54
N PRO A 71 -19.52 -14.60 5.74
CA PRO A 71 -19.93 -15.73 4.92
C PRO A 71 -18.84 -16.07 3.90
N PHE A 72 -18.63 -17.36 3.64
CA PHE A 72 -17.76 -17.83 2.56
C PHE A 72 -18.27 -19.14 2.00
N VAL A 73 -17.92 -19.41 0.75
CA VAL A 73 -18.09 -20.72 0.13
C VAL A 73 -16.73 -21.36 -0.08
N THR A 74 -16.69 -22.69 -0.19
CA THR A 74 -15.43 -23.46 -0.25
C THR A 74 -14.55 -23.03 -1.43
N THR A 75 -15.16 -22.72 -2.58
CA THR A 75 -14.45 -22.29 -3.80
C THR A 75 -13.72 -20.96 -3.63
N SER A 76 -14.38 -19.95 -3.05
CA SER A 76 -13.77 -18.64 -2.80
C SER A 76 -12.72 -18.71 -1.69
N ALA A 77 -12.95 -19.52 -0.66
CA ALA A 77 -11.96 -19.77 0.39
C ALA A 77 -10.68 -20.42 -0.19
N LEU A 78 -10.81 -21.44 -1.04
CA LEU A 78 -9.67 -22.08 -1.71
C LEU A 78 -8.94 -21.11 -2.64
N ALA A 79 -9.67 -20.31 -3.43
CA ALA A 79 -9.08 -19.31 -4.30
C ALA A 79 -8.33 -18.22 -3.51
N ALA A 80 -8.89 -17.75 -2.41
CA ALA A 80 -8.26 -16.79 -1.51
C ALA A 80 -6.97 -17.33 -0.90
N VAL A 81 -6.99 -18.56 -0.37
CA VAL A 81 -5.80 -19.22 0.19
C VAL A 81 -4.73 -19.44 -0.87
N LEU A 82 -5.10 -19.94 -2.05
CA LEU A 82 -4.17 -20.16 -3.16
C LEU A 82 -3.53 -18.85 -3.62
N TYR A 83 -4.34 -17.82 -3.84
CA TYR A 83 -3.86 -16.50 -4.21
C TYR A 83 -2.92 -15.94 -3.15
N ALA A 84 -3.30 -15.98 -1.86
CA ALA A 84 -2.48 -15.50 -0.76
C ALA A 84 -1.15 -16.24 -0.69
N ALA A 85 -1.15 -17.57 -0.80
CA ALA A 85 0.06 -18.39 -0.78
C ALA A 85 1.02 -18.02 -1.92
N VAL A 86 0.50 -17.89 -3.15
CA VAL A 86 1.30 -17.50 -4.33
C VAL A 86 1.82 -16.07 -4.17
N ALA A 87 0.96 -15.12 -3.82
CA ALA A 87 1.28 -13.71 -3.70
C ALA A 87 2.32 -13.45 -2.60
N ILE A 88 2.12 -14.01 -1.40
CA ILE A 88 3.06 -13.92 -0.29
C ILE A 88 4.37 -14.65 -0.66
N GLY A 89 4.28 -15.87 -1.17
CA GLY A 89 5.45 -16.67 -1.56
C GLY A 89 6.33 -15.96 -2.59
N LEU A 90 5.74 -15.41 -3.65
CA LEU A 90 6.44 -14.63 -4.65
C LEU A 90 7.06 -13.36 -4.06
N THR A 91 6.36 -12.66 -3.17
CA THR A 91 6.85 -11.43 -2.54
C THR A 91 8.07 -11.72 -1.66
N LEU A 92 7.97 -12.73 -0.80
CA LEU A 92 9.07 -13.16 0.04
C LEU A 92 10.25 -13.65 -0.81
N LEU A 93 9.99 -14.39 -1.89
CA LEU A 93 11.03 -14.91 -2.78
C LEU A 93 11.75 -13.80 -3.56
N ILE A 94 11.00 -12.87 -4.17
CA ILE A 94 11.54 -11.79 -5.00
C ILE A 94 12.31 -10.79 -4.14
N LEU A 95 11.79 -10.46 -2.95
CA LEU A 95 12.36 -9.46 -2.07
C LEU A 95 13.27 -10.04 -0.97
N ARG A 96 13.56 -11.35 -0.97
CA ARG A 96 14.32 -12.06 0.09
C ARG A 96 15.66 -11.45 0.48
N LYS A 97 16.27 -10.64 -0.40
CA LYS A 97 17.56 -9.99 -0.16
C LYS A 97 17.44 -8.73 0.70
N HIS A 98 16.23 -8.18 0.84
CA HIS A 98 15.96 -6.97 1.59
C HIS A 98 15.50 -7.30 3.02
N PRO A 99 15.90 -6.51 4.02
CA PRO A 99 15.49 -6.71 5.40
C PRO A 99 14.02 -6.31 5.61
N GLY A 100 13.35 -6.90 6.60
CA GLY A 100 12.03 -6.43 7.04
C GLY A 100 10.85 -6.80 6.14
N ILE A 101 11.07 -7.57 5.07
CA ILE A 101 10.00 -7.95 4.12
C ILE A 101 8.92 -8.79 4.77
N ALA A 102 9.28 -9.81 5.55
CA ALA A 102 8.30 -10.64 6.26
C ALA A 102 7.46 -9.80 7.23
N HIS A 103 8.11 -8.90 7.98
CA HIS A 103 7.43 -7.95 8.86
C HIS A 103 6.48 -7.01 8.09
N GLY A 104 6.89 -6.57 6.90
CA GLY A 104 6.07 -5.74 6.04
C GLY A 104 4.80 -6.48 5.62
N VAL A 105 4.94 -7.68 5.04
CA VAL A 105 3.80 -8.51 4.64
C VAL A 105 2.85 -8.76 5.81
N VAL A 106 3.38 -9.16 6.97
CA VAL A 106 2.57 -9.44 8.16
C VAL A 106 1.85 -8.20 8.66
N TRP A 107 2.52 -7.04 8.72
CA TRP A 107 1.87 -5.78 9.10
C TRP A 107 0.75 -5.41 8.13
N GLY A 108 1.01 -5.51 6.82
CA GLY A 108 0.02 -5.23 5.78
C GLY A 108 -1.26 -6.04 5.98
N ILE A 109 -1.13 -7.35 6.20
CA ILE A 109 -2.26 -8.24 6.49
C ILE A 109 -2.98 -7.82 7.78
N ALA A 110 -2.22 -7.51 8.83
CA ALA A 110 -2.77 -7.16 10.15
C ALA A 110 -3.65 -5.89 10.11
N VAL A 111 -3.30 -4.91 9.28
CA VAL A 111 -4.00 -3.62 9.25
C VAL A 111 -5.11 -3.52 8.21
N THR A 112 -5.24 -4.47 7.28
CA THR A 112 -6.28 -4.41 6.22
C THR A 112 -7.69 -4.32 6.79
N ARG A 113 -8.08 -5.25 7.65
CA ARG A 113 -9.44 -5.26 8.23
C ARG A 113 -9.67 -4.10 9.19
N VAL A 114 -8.64 -3.70 9.93
CA VAL A 114 -8.70 -2.51 10.78
C VAL A 114 -8.99 -1.26 9.93
N ALA A 115 -8.30 -1.11 8.79
CA ALA A 115 -8.55 0.00 7.87
C ALA A 115 -9.97 -0.06 7.29
N GLY A 116 -10.44 -1.25 6.87
CA GLY A 116 -11.80 -1.46 6.40
C GLY A 116 -12.86 -1.02 7.42
N GLN A 117 -12.72 -1.41 8.68
CA GLN A 117 -13.64 -1.01 9.76
C GLN A 117 -13.62 0.50 10.01
N LEU A 118 -12.45 1.13 9.97
CA LEU A 118 -12.34 2.59 10.09
C LEU A 118 -13.00 3.30 8.90
N ASN A 119 -12.81 2.77 7.69
CA ASN A 119 -13.45 3.29 6.49
C ASN A 119 -14.97 3.23 6.58
N GLU A 120 -15.53 2.10 7.02
CA GLU A 120 -16.97 1.92 7.21
C GLU A 120 -17.54 2.88 8.27
N ASN A 121 -16.89 2.97 9.43
CA ASN A 121 -17.30 3.90 10.49
C ASN A 121 -17.26 5.36 10.02
N MET A 122 -16.22 5.76 9.28
CA MET A 122 -16.14 7.11 8.72
C MET A 122 -17.16 7.34 7.61
N ASN A 123 -17.46 6.35 6.79
CA ASN A 123 -18.51 6.41 5.78
C ASN A 123 -19.86 6.73 6.45
N HIS A 124 -20.25 5.97 7.48
CA HIS A 124 -21.50 6.20 8.22
C HIS A 124 -21.65 7.63 8.78
N LEU A 125 -20.54 8.27 9.14
CA LEU A 125 -20.54 9.66 9.62
C LEU A 125 -20.68 10.68 8.49
N LEU A 126 -19.97 10.45 7.38
CA LEU A 126 -19.80 11.46 6.32
C LEU A 126 -20.87 11.40 5.23
N ILE A 127 -21.49 10.23 5.01
CA ILE A 127 -22.49 9.99 3.96
C ILE A 127 -23.68 10.95 4.02
N ARG A 128 -23.98 11.49 5.21
CA ARG A 128 -25.08 12.44 5.42
C ARG A 128 -24.77 13.85 4.91
N THR A 129 -23.51 14.13 4.58
CA THR A 129 -23.02 15.49 4.29
C THR A 129 -22.19 15.59 3.01
N VAL A 130 -21.73 14.46 2.49
CA VAL A 130 -20.85 14.37 1.32
C VAL A 130 -21.39 13.27 0.41
N PRO A 131 -21.40 13.46 -0.93
CA PRO A 131 -21.85 12.42 -1.86
C PRO A 131 -21.11 11.10 -1.70
N ASP A 132 -21.85 9.99 -1.74
CA ASP A 132 -21.37 8.63 -1.48
C ASP A 132 -20.11 8.26 -2.28
N TRP A 133 -20.08 8.57 -3.57
CA TRP A 133 -18.92 8.30 -4.41
C TRP A 133 -17.65 9.03 -3.95
N LEU A 134 -17.78 10.25 -3.41
CA LEU A 134 -16.65 11.04 -2.95
C LEU A 134 -16.17 10.55 -1.57
N VAL A 135 -17.11 10.14 -0.72
CA VAL A 135 -16.85 9.48 0.56
C VAL A 135 -16.05 8.19 0.33
N ILE A 136 -16.49 7.32 -0.57
CA ILE A 136 -15.83 6.05 -0.89
C ILE A 136 -14.45 6.27 -1.52
N ALA A 137 -14.35 7.19 -2.49
CA ALA A 137 -13.07 7.50 -3.12
C ALA A 137 -12.07 8.11 -2.13
N GLY A 138 -12.54 8.98 -1.21
CA GLY A 138 -11.75 9.84 -0.34
C GLY A 138 -11.30 9.25 1.00
N ILE A 139 -12.17 8.48 1.66
CA ILE A 139 -11.92 8.00 3.03
C ILE A 139 -10.92 6.85 3.04
N ALA A 140 -11.08 5.89 2.12
CA ALA A 140 -10.23 4.70 2.05
C ALA A 140 -8.74 5.05 1.96
N PRO A 141 -8.29 5.95 1.05
CA PRO A 141 -6.90 6.37 0.99
C PRO A 141 -6.34 6.93 2.30
N LEU A 142 -7.16 7.62 3.11
CA LEU A 142 -6.68 8.23 4.34
C LEU A 142 -6.29 7.15 5.37
N ASN A 143 -7.24 6.28 5.74
CA ASN A 143 -6.99 5.31 6.80
C ASN A 143 -5.99 4.24 6.34
N GLU A 144 -6.13 3.76 5.11
CA GLU A 144 -5.30 2.69 4.58
C GLU A 144 -3.84 3.11 4.44
N GLU A 145 -3.57 4.26 3.81
CA GLU A 145 -2.19 4.70 3.61
C GLU A 145 -1.53 5.11 4.93
N VAL A 146 -2.27 5.71 5.88
CA VAL A 146 -1.71 6.00 7.22
C VAL A 146 -1.32 4.71 7.94
N LEU A 147 -2.21 3.72 8.01
CA LEU A 147 -1.95 2.48 8.73
C LEU A 147 -0.80 1.69 8.10
N LYS A 148 -0.74 1.62 6.77
CA LYS A 148 0.38 1.00 6.06
C LYS A 148 1.68 1.76 6.32
N PHE A 149 1.66 3.09 6.23
CA PHE A 149 2.85 3.90 6.44
C PHE A 149 3.38 3.84 7.88
N LEU A 150 2.50 3.72 8.88
CA LEU A 150 2.89 3.46 10.27
C LEU A 150 3.69 2.16 10.42
N GLY A 151 3.31 1.11 9.70
CA GLY A 151 4.07 -0.13 9.65
C GLY A 151 5.48 0.06 9.11
N VAL A 152 5.61 0.81 8.01
CA VAL A 152 6.92 1.16 7.45
C VAL A 152 7.77 1.89 8.48
N ILE A 153 7.19 2.88 9.20
CA ILE A 153 7.89 3.59 10.27
C ILE A 153 8.38 2.60 11.33
N PHE A 154 7.48 1.81 11.94
CA PHE A 154 7.85 0.87 12.99
C PHE A 154 8.93 -0.12 12.56
N ILE A 155 8.80 -0.70 11.38
CA ILE A 155 9.75 -1.69 10.86
C ILE A 155 11.11 -1.03 10.64
N CYS A 156 11.14 0.12 9.95
CA CYS A 156 12.37 0.82 9.63
C CYS A 156 13.04 1.51 10.83
N THR A 157 12.34 1.74 11.94
CA THR A 157 12.91 2.35 13.14
C THR A 157 13.26 1.35 14.24
N CYS A 158 12.52 0.23 14.34
CA CYS A 158 12.58 -0.64 15.51
C CYS A 158 12.92 -2.10 15.20
N VAL A 159 12.72 -2.56 13.95
CA VAL A 159 12.97 -3.96 13.57
C VAL A 159 14.26 -4.08 12.76
N ILE A 160 14.43 -3.21 11.78
CA ILE A 160 15.60 -3.20 10.90
C ILE A 160 16.36 -1.89 11.08
N ARG A 161 17.64 -1.89 10.68
CA ARG A 161 18.41 -0.66 10.47
C ARG A 161 18.59 -0.46 8.96
N PRO A 162 17.72 0.33 8.30
CA PRO A 162 17.85 0.63 6.88
C PRO A 162 19.21 1.26 6.60
N ARG A 163 19.94 0.73 5.62
CA ARG A 163 21.22 1.30 5.19
C ARG A 163 21.10 2.07 3.90
N HIS A 164 20.04 1.80 3.15
CA HIS A 164 19.83 2.34 1.84
C HIS A 164 18.37 2.82 1.65
N TRP A 165 18.15 3.80 0.78
CA TRP A 165 16.80 4.32 0.50
C TRP A 165 15.86 3.21 0.00
N ALA A 166 16.41 2.25 -0.74
CA ALA A 166 15.67 1.11 -1.25
C ALA A 166 15.12 0.20 -0.15
N ASP A 167 15.79 0.09 1.01
CA ASP A 167 15.28 -0.73 2.12
C ASP A 167 13.92 -0.20 2.61
N TYR A 168 13.78 1.13 2.71
CA TYR A 168 12.50 1.76 3.04
C TYR A 168 11.43 1.43 1.98
N VAL A 169 11.76 1.62 0.70
CA VAL A 169 10.82 1.38 -0.40
C VAL A 169 10.39 -0.08 -0.44
N PHE A 170 11.29 -1.04 -0.26
CA PHE A 170 10.96 -2.46 -0.29
C PHE A 170 10.16 -2.92 0.92
N VAL A 171 10.41 -2.35 2.11
CA VAL A 171 9.50 -2.53 3.25
C VAL A 171 8.11 -1.98 2.91
N GLY A 172 8.02 -0.78 2.31
CA GLY A 172 6.75 -0.21 1.86
C GLY A 172 6.01 -1.10 0.86
N VAL A 173 6.71 -1.60 -0.17
CA VAL A 173 6.18 -2.55 -1.14
C VAL A 173 5.66 -3.82 -0.46
N ALA A 174 6.41 -4.36 0.50
CA ALA A 174 5.99 -5.55 1.25
C ALA A 174 4.74 -5.29 2.11
N VAL A 175 4.65 -4.13 2.78
CA VAL A 175 3.45 -3.73 3.53
C VAL A 175 2.24 -3.60 2.62
N GLY A 176 2.37 -2.87 1.50
CA GLY A 176 1.28 -2.73 0.55
C GLY A 176 0.85 -4.06 -0.07
N MET A 177 1.78 -5.00 -0.25
CA MET A 177 1.47 -6.33 -0.74
C MET A 177 0.72 -7.17 0.29
N GLY A 178 1.14 -7.15 1.55
CA GLY A 178 0.39 -7.81 2.63
C GLY A 178 -1.04 -7.28 2.72
N PHE A 179 -1.20 -5.97 2.57
CA PHE A 179 -2.51 -5.33 2.56
C PHE A 179 -3.36 -5.82 1.37
N SER A 180 -2.80 -5.78 0.16
CA SER A 180 -3.44 -6.23 -1.08
C SER A 180 -3.87 -7.70 -0.98
N VAL A 181 -3.05 -8.56 -0.38
CA VAL A 181 -3.39 -9.99 -0.22
C VAL A 181 -4.64 -10.19 0.61
N SER A 182 -4.70 -9.54 1.78
CA SER A 182 -5.86 -9.66 2.67
C SER A 182 -7.11 -9.04 2.04
N GLU A 183 -6.97 -7.91 1.34
CA GLU A 183 -8.08 -7.25 0.67
C GLU A 183 -8.63 -8.09 -0.49
N ASN A 184 -7.75 -8.62 -1.35
CA ASN A 184 -8.13 -9.51 -2.45
C ASN A 184 -8.91 -10.74 -1.97
N ALA A 185 -8.48 -11.34 -0.85
CA ALA A 185 -9.19 -12.46 -0.25
C ALA A 185 -10.62 -12.10 0.16
N ALA A 186 -10.83 -10.88 0.68
CA ALA A 186 -12.18 -10.36 0.98
C ALA A 186 -13.03 -10.22 -0.29
N TYR A 187 -12.47 -9.64 -1.35
CA TYR A 187 -13.17 -9.47 -2.62
C TYR A 187 -13.58 -10.79 -3.26
N TYR A 188 -12.72 -11.81 -3.22
CA TYR A 188 -13.07 -13.13 -3.75
C TYR A 188 -14.19 -13.79 -2.96
N ALA A 189 -14.24 -13.60 -1.63
CA ALA A 189 -15.35 -14.08 -0.83
C ALA A 189 -16.65 -13.37 -1.21
N ASN A 190 -16.65 -12.04 -1.28
CA ASN A 190 -17.84 -11.23 -1.54
C ASN A 190 -18.41 -11.43 -2.95
N MET A 191 -17.58 -11.38 -4.00
CA MET A 191 -18.05 -11.52 -5.38
C MET A 191 -18.61 -12.91 -5.70
N THR A 192 -18.19 -13.93 -4.95
CA THR A 192 -18.77 -15.26 -5.06
C THR A 192 -20.16 -15.32 -4.43
N LEU A 193 -20.38 -14.65 -3.31
CA LEU A 193 -21.70 -14.58 -2.66
C LEU A 193 -22.72 -13.76 -3.46
N GLU A 194 -22.25 -12.76 -4.20
CA GLU A 194 -23.10 -11.92 -5.06
C GLU A 194 -23.45 -12.62 -6.39
N ASN A 195 -22.79 -13.73 -6.74
CA ASN A 195 -23.05 -14.44 -7.98
C ASN A 195 -24.03 -15.61 -7.79
N LEU A 196 -25.30 -15.37 -8.12
CA LEU A 196 -26.37 -16.37 -7.98
C LEU A 196 -26.30 -17.50 -9.02
N ASP A 197 -25.50 -17.37 -10.09
CA ASP A 197 -25.42 -18.37 -11.15
C ASP A 197 -24.49 -19.53 -10.77
N SER A 198 -23.32 -19.22 -10.20
CA SER A 198 -22.30 -20.21 -9.87
C SER A 198 -21.18 -19.63 -9.02
N ASP A 199 -20.80 -20.36 -7.98
CA ASP A 199 -19.66 -20.02 -7.14
C ASP A 199 -18.34 -19.90 -7.93
N LEU A 200 -18.13 -20.77 -8.93
CA LEU A 200 -16.93 -20.75 -9.76
C LEU A 200 -16.90 -19.50 -10.63
N LYS A 201 -18.05 -19.14 -11.22
CA LYS A 201 -18.18 -17.94 -12.05
C LYS A 201 -17.94 -16.67 -11.22
N GLY A 202 -18.54 -16.57 -10.04
CA GLY A 202 -18.32 -15.45 -9.10
C GLY A 202 -16.86 -15.32 -8.70
N THR A 203 -16.21 -16.45 -8.35
CA THR A 203 -14.79 -16.47 -7.98
C THR A 203 -13.88 -16.01 -9.14
N LEU A 204 -14.13 -16.49 -10.36
CA LEU A 204 -13.36 -16.10 -11.55
C LEU A 204 -13.56 -14.62 -11.90
N LEU A 205 -14.78 -14.10 -11.75
CA LEU A 205 -15.06 -12.67 -11.93
C LEU A 205 -14.31 -11.83 -10.90
N GLY A 206 -14.26 -12.26 -9.64
CA GLY A 206 -13.47 -11.59 -8.60
C GLY A 206 -11.98 -11.56 -8.90
N LEU A 207 -11.42 -12.69 -9.31
CA LEU A 207 -10.02 -12.78 -9.74
C LEU A 207 -9.73 -11.84 -10.92
N LEU A 208 -10.59 -11.83 -11.94
CA LEU A 208 -10.41 -11.00 -13.12
C LEU A 208 -10.54 -9.51 -12.80
N ALA A 209 -11.57 -9.12 -12.04
CA ALA A 209 -11.80 -7.73 -11.65
C ALA A 209 -10.60 -7.17 -10.87
N ARG A 210 -10.10 -7.94 -9.90
CA ARG A 210 -8.96 -7.54 -9.06
C ARG A 210 -7.63 -7.59 -9.81
N PHE A 211 -7.48 -8.48 -10.79
CA PHE A 211 -6.35 -8.44 -11.70
C PHE A 211 -6.35 -7.16 -12.54
N ILE A 212 -7.49 -6.82 -13.16
CA ILE A 212 -7.62 -5.58 -13.96
C ILE A 212 -7.34 -4.34 -13.11
N ALA A 213 -7.84 -4.32 -11.87
CA ALA A 213 -7.64 -3.24 -10.91
C ALA A 213 -6.18 -3.04 -10.44
N ASN A 214 -5.23 -3.86 -10.91
CA ASN A 214 -3.82 -3.89 -10.53
C ASN A 214 -3.58 -4.39 -9.09
N PRO A 215 -3.23 -5.68 -8.92
CA PRO A 215 -2.99 -6.27 -7.59
C PRO A 215 -1.77 -5.67 -6.87
N LEU A 216 -0.93 -4.89 -7.56
CA LEU A 216 0.26 -4.25 -7.02
C LEU A 216 0.02 -2.78 -6.64
N MET A 217 -1.20 -2.25 -6.77
CA MET A 217 -1.46 -0.81 -6.55
C MET A 217 -1.13 -0.37 -5.12
N HIS A 218 -1.52 -1.14 -4.10
CA HIS A 218 -1.18 -0.80 -2.71
C HIS A 218 0.32 -0.87 -2.44
N SER A 219 1.03 -1.84 -3.05
CA SER A 219 2.48 -1.94 -2.99
C SER A 219 3.14 -0.70 -3.59
N PHE A 220 2.58 -0.18 -4.69
CA PHE A 220 3.03 1.05 -5.33
C PHE A 220 2.80 2.28 -4.43
N PHE A 221 1.58 2.47 -3.90
CA PHE A 221 1.26 3.62 -3.05
C PHE A 221 2.11 3.64 -1.77
N THR A 222 2.21 2.49 -1.10
CA THR A 222 2.99 2.39 0.14
C THR A 222 4.48 2.54 -0.13
N GLY A 223 4.98 2.04 -1.27
CA GLY A 223 6.35 2.26 -1.71
C GLY A 223 6.68 3.74 -1.95
N ILE A 224 5.75 4.50 -2.55
CA ILE A 224 5.85 5.96 -2.72
C ILE A 224 5.93 6.65 -1.35
N ALA A 225 5.02 6.34 -0.43
CA ALA A 225 5.03 6.91 0.91
C ALA A 225 6.35 6.61 1.64
N ALA A 226 6.79 5.35 1.58
CA ALA A 226 8.04 4.88 2.18
C ALA A 226 9.28 5.58 1.61
N TYR A 227 9.30 5.89 0.31
CA TYR A 227 10.36 6.68 -0.30
C TYR A 227 10.51 8.04 0.40
N GLY A 228 9.40 8.69 0.77
CA GLY A 228 9.45 9.94 1.51
C GLY A 228 10.14 9.87 2.86
N LEU A 229 10.05 8.72 3.54
CA LEU A 229 10.79 8.48 4.78
C LEU A 229 12.30 8.52 4.54
N SER A 230 12.78 7.88 3.46
CA SER A 230 14.19 7.94 3.05
C SER A 230 14.67 9.36 2.67
N ARG A 231 13.75 10.22 2.24
CA ARG A 231 14.01 11.61 1.83
C ARG A 231 13.74 12.64 2.93
N ARG A 232 13.42 12.21 4.16
CA ARG A 232 13.00 13.08 5.29
C ARG A 232 11.82 14.00 4.95
N GLN A 233 10.95 13.57 4.04
CA GLN A 233 9.71 14.27 3.67
C GLN A 233 8.48 13.35 3.82
N PRO A 234 8.32 12.66 4.97
CA PRO A 234 7.33 11.58 5.10
C PRO A 234 5.90 12.04 4.80
N VAL A 235 5.49 13.22 5.31
CA VAL A 235 4.14 13.75 5.11
C VAL A 235 3.86 14.05 3.64
N ARG A 236 4.79 14.70 2.93
CA ARG A 236 4.60 15.07 1.52
C ARG A 236 4.35 13.84 0.66
N TRP A 237 5.15 12.80 0.82
CA TRP A 237 5.04 11.59 0.01
C TRP A 237 3.87 10.69 0.42
N LEU A 238 3.49 10.71 1.71
CA LEU A 238 2.25 10.10 2.16
C LEU A 238 1.03 10.76 1.51
N LEU A 239 0.98 12.10 1.47
CA LEU A 239 -0.10 12.83 0.78
C LEU A 239 -0.13 12.54 -0.72
N ILE A 240 1.04 12.38 -1.37
CA ILE A 240 1.11 11.95 -2.77
C ILE A 240 0.54 10.54 -2.93
N ALA A 241 0.93 9.59 -2.08
CA ALA A 241 0.40 8.23 -2.11
C ALA A 241 -1.13 8.22 -1.94
N MET A 242 -1.66 8.99 -0.99
CA MET A 242 -3.10 9.17 -0.78
C MET A 242 -3.79 9.77 -2.01
N ALA A 243 -3.20 10.79 -2.64
CA ALA A 243 -3.78 11.42 -3.83
C ALA A 243 -3.82 10.46 -5.02
N VAL A 244 -2.78 9.64 -5.20
CA VAL A 244 -2.75 8.62 -6.26
C VAL A 244 -3.76 7.52 -5.97
N HIS A 245 -3.88 7.07 -4.72
CA HIS A 245 -4.87 6.08 -4.32
C HIS A 245 -6.30 6.62 -4.47
N PHE A 246 -6.57 7.85 -4.03
CA PHE A 246 -7.82 8.55 -4.28
C PHE A 246 -8.18 8.52 -5.77
N THR A 247 -7.22 8.89 -6.63
CA THR A 247 -7.41 8.87 -8.08
C THR A 247 -7.76 7.49 -8.61
N ALA A 248 -7.12 6.43 -8.07
CA ALA A 248 -7.43 5.06 -8.43
C ALA A 248 -8.88 4.66 -8.05
N ASN A 249 -9.40 5.22 -6.94
CA ASN A 249 -10.74 4.92 -6.44
C ASN A 249 -11.84 5.77 -7.08
N ILE A 250 -11.52 6.89 -7.74
CA ILE A 250 -12.52 7.73 -8.43
C ILE A 250 -13.37 6.89 -9.39
N GLY A 251 -12.70 6.11 -10.24
CA GLY A 251 -13.37 5.34 -11.29
C GLY A 251 -14.39 4.31 -10.77
N PRO A 252 -13.97 3.39 -9.89
CA PRO A 252 -14.88 2.47 -9.22
C PRO A 252 -15.99 3.18 -8.45
N SER A 253 -15.67 4.26 -7.71
CA SER A 253 -16.65 4.96 -6.86
C SER A 253 -17.71 5.71 -7.66
N ILE A 254 -17.35 6.28 -8.82
CA ILE A 254 -18.32 6.91 -9.73
C ILE A 254 -19.15 5.82 -10.42
N SER A 255 -18.53 4.72 -10.85
CA SER A 255 -19.26 3.62 -11.50
C SER A 255 -20.29 2.98 -10.57
N THR A 256 -20.04 2.91 -9.26
CA THR A 256 -21.03 2.40 -8.29
C THR A 256 -22.15 3.39 -7.99
N ALA A 257 -21.89 4.70 -8.08
CA ALA A 257 -22.91 5.73 -7.84
C ALA A 257 -23.77 6.06 -9.07
N PHE A 258 -23.28 5.73 -10.26
CA PHE A 258 -23.97 5.94 -11.54
C PHE A 258 -23.90 4.64 -12.35
N ASP A 259 -24.57 3.63 -11.85
CA ASP A 259 -24.68 2.26 -12.38
C ASP A 259 -25.19 2.20 -13.83
N ASP A 260 -26.06 3.12 -14.25
CA ASP A 260 -26.52 3.24 -15.63
C ASP A 260 -25.56 4.01 -16.56
N ALA A 261 -24.51 4.62 -16.00
CA ALA A 261 -23.61 5.48 -16.75
C ALA A 261 -22.38 4.70 -17.26
N LEU A 262 -22.22 4.66 -18.58
CA LEU A 262 -21.03 4.05 -19.21
C LEU A 262 -19.85 5.03 -19.32
N TRP A 263 -20.10 6.34 -19.19
CA TRP A 263 -19.05 7.36 -19.35
C TRP A 263 -17.90 7.29 -18.31
N PRO A 264 -18.08 6.84 -17.04
CA PRO A 264 -17.00 6.72 -16.06
C PRO A 264 -16.01 5.59 -16.39
N ILE A 265 -16.44 4.61 -17.19
CA ILE A 265 -15.67 3.41 -17.52
C ILE A 265 -14.37 3.80 -18.23
N PHE A 266 -14.43 4.68 -19.23
CA PHE A 266 -13.27 5.04 -20.02
C PHE A 266 -12.18 5.77 -19.21
N PRO A 267 -12.50 6.84 -18.43
CA PRO A 267 -11.55 7.44 -17.49
C PRO A 267 -10.97 6.44 -16.48
N THR A 268 -11.79 5.53 -15.96
CA THR A 268 -11.34 4.48 -15.04
C THR A 268 -10.26 3.61 -15.66
N PHE A 269 -10.48 3.12 -16.88
CA PHE A 269 -9.48 2.32 -17.59
C PHE A 269 -8.20 3.12 -17.88
N LEU A 270 -8.29 4.40 -18.25
CA LEU A 270 -7.11 5.23 -18.45
C LEU A 270 -6.27 5.36 -17.17
N ILE A 271 -6.92 5.55 -16.02
CA ILE A 271 -6.26 5.62 -14.71
C ILE A 271 -5.58 4.27 -14.40
N LEU A 272 -6.30 3.15 -14.56
CA LEU A 272 -5.77 1.81 -14.30
C LEU A 272 -4.58 1.47 -15.21
N ILE A 273 -4.69 1.76 -16.51
CA ILE A 273 -3.58 1.57 -17.47
C ILE A 273 -2.38 2.44 -17.06
N GLY A 274 -2.62 3.71 -16.71
CA GLY A 274 -1.57 4.60 -16.23
C GLY A 274 -0.86 4.06 -14.98
N LEU A 275 -1.63 3.52 -14.02
CA LEU A 275 -1.09 2.90 -12.81
C LEU A 275 -0.30 1.63 -13.12
N TRP A 276 -0.77 0.80 -14.04
CA TRP A 276 -0.03 -0.38 -14.53
C TRP A 276 1.30 0.02 -15.14
N VAL A 277 1.29 1.00 -16.06
CA VAL A 277 2.50 1.52 -16.71
C VAL A 277 3.46 2.08 -15.66
N ALA A 278 2.98 2.92 -14.74
CA ALA A 278 3.79 3.49 -13.66
C ALA A 278 4.42 2.41 -12.77
N THR A 279 3.64 1.37 -12.42
CA THR A 279 4.12 0.23 -11.62
C THR A 279 5.23 -0.52 -12.37
N ILE A 280 5.00 -0.89 -13.63
CA ILE A 280 5.96 -1.64 -14.46
C ILE A 280 7.25 -0.83 -14.66
N VAL A 281 7.13 0.44 -15.03
CA VAL A 281 8.28 1.35 -15.22
C VAL A 281 9.08 1.47 -13.93
N SER A 282 8.42 1.60 -12.78
CA SER A 282 9.09 1.69 -11.48
C SER A 282 9.86 0.42 -11.14
N ILE A 283 9.26 -0.75 -11.37
CA ILE A 283 9.94 -2.05 -11.18
C ILE A 283 11.18 -2.15 -12.08
N VAL A 284 11.06 -1.79 -13.36
CA VAL A 284 12.17 -1.83 -14.31
C VAL A 284 13.29 -0.87 -13.90
N LYS A 285 12.96 0.36 -13.49
CA LYS A 285 13.94 1.34 -13.02
C LYS A 285 14.64 0.89 -11.74
N LEU A 286 13.89 0.39 -10.76
CA LEU A 286 14.46 -0.14 -9.51
C LEU A 286 15.48 -1.25 -9.79
N ARG A 287 15.17 -2.19 -10.68
CA ARG A 287 16.10 -3.26 -11.08
C ARG A 287 17.39 -2.77 -11.75
N ARG A 288 17.39 -1.60 -12.38
CA ARG A 288 18.59 -1.03 -13.02
C ARG A 288 19.48 -0.27 -12.04
N ILE A 289 18.89 0.34 -11.01
CA ILE A 289 19.61 1.16 -10.03
C ILE A 289 20.26 0.29 -8.96
N LEU A 290 19.56 -0.73 -8.46
CA LEU A 290 20.03 -1.58 -7.36
C LEU A 290 21.36 -2.33 -7.61
N PRO A 291 21.65 -2.85 -8.83
CA PRO A 291 22.94 -3.49 -9.11
C PRO A 291 24.12 -2.50 -9.07
N ALA A 292 23.89 -1.20 -9.25
CA ALA A 292 24.92 -0.18 -9.26
C ALA A 292 25.31 0.30 -7.84
N GLU A 293 24.42 0.10 -6.86
CA GLU A 293 24.60 0.50 -5.46
C GLU A 293 25.07 -0.67 -4.55
N ASP A 294 25.43 -1.83 -5.11
CA ASP A 294 25.92 -3.00 -4.35
C ASP A 294 27.35 -2.77 -3.84
N THR A 295 27.53 -1.85 -2.89
CA THR A 295 28.75 -1.69 -2.10
C THR A 295 28.60 -2.42 -0.77
N GLY A 296 28.70 -3.75 -0.81
CA GLY A 296 29.27 -4.62 0.24
C GLY A 296 28.63 -4.72 1.63
N VAL A 297 27.71 -3.84 2.05
CA VAL A 297 27.22 -3.77 3.43
C VAL A 297 25.77 -4.23 3.54
N LYS A 298 25.57 -5.52 3.85
CA LYS A 298 24.23 -6.10 4.09
C LYS A 298 23.54 -5.44 5.29
N PRO A 299 22.27 -5.02 5.22
CA PRO A 299 21.47 -4.59 6.37
C PRO A 299 21.40 -5.65 7.48
N GLN A 300 21.25 -5.23 8.74
CA GLN A 300 21.21 -6.11 9.91
C GLN A 300 19.91 -5.91 10.69
N LEU A 301 19.35 -7.00 11.22
CA LEU A 301 18.29 -6.96 12.22
C LEU A 301 18.81 -6.27 13.49
N LEU A 302 17.99 -5.40 14.08
CA LEU A 302 18.33 -4.79 15.35
C LEU A 302 18.41 -5.86 16.44
N GLY A 303 19.56 -5.97 17.11
CA GLY A 303 19.80 -6.98 18.15
C GLY A 303 20.51 -8.26 17.69
N SER A 304 20.82 -8.41 16.39
CA SER A 304 21.76 -9.43 15.90
C SER A 304 23.14 -9.16 16.50
N LYS A 305 23.67 -10.06 17.31
CA LYS A 305 25.11 -10.04 17.64
C LYS A 305 25.88 -10.27 16.35
N ALA A 306 26.92 -9.46 16.13
CA ALA A 306 27.88 -9.64 15.04
C ALA A 306 28.68 -10.93 15.24
#